data_AF-D2VJ43-F1
#
_entry.id   AF-D2VJ43-F1
#
_cell.length_a   1.000
_cell.length_b   1.000
_cell.length_c   1.000
_cell.angle_alpha   90.00
_cell.angle_beta   90.00
_cell.angle_gamma   90.00
#
_symmetry.space_group_name_H-M   'P 1'
#
loop_
_entity.id
_entity.type
_entity.pdbx_description
1 polymer ?
#
loop_
_entity_poly.entity_id
_entity_poly.type
_entity_poly.pdbx_seq_one_letter_code
_entity_poly.pdbx_strand_id
1 'polypeptide(L)'
;MFKVILAITFCYLAAAYSVAAQWGTVNKPFSVNSLWNSRPVNPILSGVTVPASTYFPTVQGGAYSTGVYVASATDQPMTVYGPSATVGIKNVDIGGYVTSMVIPRWPANAVPATGSDGHCEIYDPIAKVIHSFWQLKNVTGVWRATLYGWAALDGTGWGDPAHYYQGARAVGIVSSAGIIRKHEVDDGDVMYRHALALSLTYNALANGSNTYVFPATSADGDASTTNYGAIPEGSLLMLPSSFNASKLTTQKLRKVAETLKTYGARVVDRNVGTPYAIYVEIGANYSLHPPGGWSNTAASELQTIREALRPLVSASSWLNGNGQPVTFSQNQNLLSMRGPWTLQSGDALGVFDTYQQAVVFPSKSARVTQTNSNGTGFAKLNWAKPIAGQSYNLTAITTGGGQLRLSFNLDCSDSTKVINSGALNNGQSFVFTWPASNCWHTLYAISGLNQASSVSASLIKV
;
A
#
# COMPACT_ATOMS: atom_id res chain seq x y z
N MET A 1 -30.53 70.68 20.19
CA MET A 1 -29.43 69.88 19.60
C MET A 1 -29.25 68.61 20.44
N PHE A 2 -29.89 67.51 20.05
CA PHE A 2 -29.63 66.19 20.65
C PHE A 2 -28.78 65.39 19.66
N LYS A 3 -27.56 65.02 20.05
CA LYS A 3 -26.69 64.12 19.28
C LYS A 3 -27.01 62.69 19.67
N VAL A 4 -27.54 61.92 18.72
CA VAL A 4 -27.68 60.46 18.81
C VAL A 4 -26.32 59.84 18.48
N ILE A 5 -25.80 59.01 19.39
CA ILE A 5 -24.61 58.17 19.17
C ILE A 5 -25.12 56.80 18.71
N LEU A 6 -24.83 56.45 17.46
CA LEU A 6 -25.11 55.12 16.90
C LEU A 6 -23.85 54.25 17.05
N ALA A 7 -23.90 53.25 17.93
CA ALA A 7 -22.87 52.24 18.05
C ALA A 7 -23.12 51.13 17.00
N ILE A 8 -22.21 50.99 16.04
CA ILE A 8 -22.21 49.91 15.05
C ILE A 8 -21.28 48.81 15.55
N THR A 9 -21.85 47.69 15.98
CA THR A 9 -21.12 46.47 16.31
C THR A 9 -20.78 45.72 15.03
N PHE A 10 -19.51 45.72 14.63
CA PHE A 10 -19.01 44.87 13.54
C PHE A 10 -18.73 43.45 14.08
N CYS A 11 -19.61 42.49 13.77
CA CYS A 11 -19.29 41.07 13.87
C CYS A 11 -18.38 40.68 12.69
N TYR A 12 -17.09 40.48 12.94
CA TYR A 12 -16.20 39.81 11.99
C TYR A 12 -16.43 38.30 12.06
N LEU A 13 -17.23 37.76 11.13
CA LEU A 13 -17.19 36.36 10.76
C LEU A 13 -15.96 36.15 9.85
N ALA A 14 -14.84 35.76 10.43
CA ALA A 14 -13.70 35.25 9.67
C ALA A 14 -14.05 33.87 9.12
N ALA A 15 -14.62 33.82 7.91
CA ALA A 15 -14.65 32.61 7.12
C ALA A 15 -13.19 32.30 6.71
N ALA A 16 -12.50 31.47 7.50
CA ALA A 16 -11.24 30.89 7.10
C ALA A 16 -11.53 29.94 5.93
N TYR A 17 -11.34 30.44 4.70
CA TYR A 17 -11.18 29.59 3.53
C TYR A 17 -9.90 28.78 3.73
N SER A 18 -10.01 27.63 4.38
CA SER A 18 -8.95 26.62 4.32
C SER A 18 -8.92 26.13 2.88
N VAL A 19 -7.85 26.47 2.15
CA VAL A 19 -7.56 25.81 0.88
C VAL A 19 -7.42 24.32 1.21
N ALA A 20 -8.33 23.50 0.70
CA ALA A 20 -8.26 22.05 0.90
C ALA A 20 -6.85 21.59 0.52
N ALA A 21 -6.20 20.83 1.41
CA ALA A 21 -4.86 20.34 1.15
C ALA A 21 -4.85 19.55 -0.17
N GLN A 22 -3.84 19.78 -1.01
CA GLN A 22 -3.65 19.00 -2.22
C GLN A 22 -3.09 17.61 -1.85
N TRP A 23 -3.92 16.58 -2.01
CA TRP A 23 -3.58 15.17 -1.78
C TRP A 23 -2.99 14.52 -3.02
N GLY A 24 -2.35 13.36 -2.87
CA GLY A 24 -1.74 12.64 -3.98
C GLY A 24 -0.53 13.38 -4.58
N THR A 25 0.20 14.08 -3.72
CA THR A 25 1.42 14.83 -4.08
C THR A 25 2.64 14.21 -3.40
N VAL A 26 3.84 14.64 -3.79
CA VAL A 26 5.09 14.18 -3.15
C VAL A 26 5.12 14.46 -1.65
N ASN A 27 4.59 15.61 -1.23
CA ASN A 27 4.59 16.04 0.16
C ASN A 27 3.38 15.50 0.94
N LYS A 28 2.29 15.15 0.26
CA LYS A 28 1.10 14.54 0.86
C LYS A 28 0.62 13.34 0.05
N PRO A 29 1.42 12.25 -0.01
CA PRO A 29 0.91 10.97 -0.47
C PRO A 29 -0.02 10.42 0.62
N PHE A 30 -1.11 9.74 0.34
CA PHE A 30 -1.69 9.36 -0.94
C PHE A 30 -2.99 10.16 -1.15
N SER A 31 -4.03 9.58 -1.76
CA SER A 31 -5.36 10.19 -1.86
C SER A 31 -5.92 10.66 -0.51
N VAL A 32 -6.86 11.61 -0.57
CA VAL A 32 -7.59 12.09 0.62
C VAL A 32 -8.26 10.96 1.41
N ASN A 33 -8.74 9.94 0.70
CA ASN A 33 -9.42 8.77 1.27
C ASN A 33 -8.45 7.60 1.55
N SER A 34 -7.14 7.84 1.60
CA SER A 34 -6.19 6.83 2.02
C SER A 34 -6.31 6.55 3.52
N LEU A 35 -6.13 5.29 3.91
CA LEU A 35 -5.96 4.90 5.32
C LEU A 35 -4.76 5.56 5.99
N TRP A 36 -3.75 5.99 5.21
CA TRP A 36 -2.63 6.80 5.72
C TRP A 36 -3.08 8.18 6.17
N ASN A 37 -4.06 8.76 5.47
CA ASN A 37 -4.52 10.14 5.68
C ASN A 37 -5.79 10.22 6.52
N SER A 38 -6.26 9.09 7.04
CA SER A 38 -7.53 8.97 7.74
C SER A 38 -7.34 8.63 9.21
N ARG A 39 -8.33 8.99 10.04
CA ARG A 39 -8.34 8.70 11.48
C ARG A 39 -9.65 8.08 11.94
N PRO A 40 -9.63 7.18 12.92
CA PRO A 40 -10.84 6.63 13.51
C PRO A 40 -11.52 7.65 14.43
N VAL A 41 -12.84 7.56 14.53
CA VAL A 41 -13.67 8.28 15.51
C VAL A 41 -14.08 7.30 16.60
N ASN A 42 -13.90 7.69 17.86
CA ASN A 42 -14.17 6.86 19.04
C ASN A 42 -13.54 5.45 18.94
N PRO A 43 -12.19 5.37 18.81
CA PRO A 43 -11.52 4.09 18.66
C PRO A 43 -11.68 3.21 19.90
N ILE A 44 -12.02 1.94 19.69
CA ILE A 44 -12.01 0.89 20.71
C ILE A 44 -10.70 0.12 20.55
N LEU A 45 -9.87 0.17 21.59
CA LEU A 45 -8.56 -0.47 21.60
C LEU A 45 -8.61 -1.81 22.33
N SER A 46 -7.82 -2.78 21.87
CA SER A 46 -7.68 -4.08 22.53
C SER A 46 -6.90 -3.98 23.84
N GLY A 47 -6.92 -5.04 24.64
CA GLY A 47 -6.04 -5.19 25.80
C GLY A 47 -4.61 -5.63 25.46
N VAL A 48 -4.32 -5.97 24.20
CA VAL A 48 -3.02 -6.50 23.77
C VAL A 48 -1.98 -5.37 23.77
N THR A 49 -0.86 -5.58 24.47
CA THR A 49 0.23 -4.61 24.58
C THR A 49 1.38 -4.98 23.66
N VAL A 50 2.22 -4.00 23.30
CA VAL A 50 3.50 -4.30 22.64
C VAL A 50 4.48 -4.83 23.69
N PRO A 51 4.95 -6.08 23.60
CA PRO A 51 5.84 -6.66 24.60
C PRO A 51 7.23 -5.99 24.57
N ALA A 52 7.95 -6.09 25.68
CA ALA A 52 9.38 -5.79 25.69
C ALA A 52 10.16 -6.82 24.86
N SER A 53 11.39 -6.48 24.51
CA SER A 53 12.30 -7.32 23.74
C SER A 53 13.75 -6.90 24.00
N THR A 54 14.70 -7.42 23.24
CA THR A 54 16.15 -7.24 23.47
C THR A 54 16.61 -5.78 23.50
N TYR A 55 15.98 -4.92 22.71
CA TYR A 55 16.34 -3.51 22.55
C TYR A 55 15.26 -2.56 23.05
N PHE A 56 15.59 -1.28 23.15
CA PHE A 56 14.61 -0.21 23.39
C PHE A 56 13.83 0.07 22.11
N PRO A 57 12.54 0.49 22.21
CA PRO A 57 11.82 1.01 21.06
C PRO A 57 12.56 2.21 20.45
N THR A 58 12.23 2.57 19.20
CA THR A 58 12.94 3.65 18.49
C THR A 58 12.04 4.40 17.51
N VAL A 59 12.44 5.64 17.22
CA VAL A 59 11.94 6.46 16.10
C VAL A 59 13.16 6.98 15.36
N GLN A 60 13.40 6.52 14.14
CA GLN A 60 14.68 6.79 13.46
C GLN A 60 14.63 6.69 11.93
N GLY A 61 15.55 7.41 11.28
CA GLY A 61 15.82 7.35 9.84
C GLY A 61 17.15 6.70 9.51
N GLY A 62 17.42 5.55 10.15
CA GLY A 62 18.68 4.82 10.03
C GLY A 62 18.75 3.84 8.85
N ALA A 63 19.65 2.87 8.95
CA ALA A 63 20.01 1.92 7.89
C ALA A 63 18.84 1.10 7.32
N TYR A 64 17.78 0.90 8.10
CA TYR A 64 16.58 0.12 7.73
C TYR A 64 15.35 1.00 7.46
N SER A 65 15.52 2.32 7.40
CA SER A 65 14.48 3.22 6.89
C SER A 65 14.61 3.38 5.37
N THR A 66 14.03 4.44 4.81
CA THR A 66 14.08 4.71 3.38
C THR A 66 14.32 6.18 3.05
N GLY A 67 15.00 6.42 1.94
CA GLY A 67 15.15 7.74 1.33
C GLY A 67 14.07 7.96 0.27
N VAL A 68 13.65 9.21 0.09
CA VAL A 68 12.69 9.58 -0.94
C VAL A 68 13.32 10.58 -1.90
N TYR A 69 13.35 10.18 -3.17
CA TYR A 69 13.99 10.92 -4.25
C TYR A 69 12.94 11.33 -5.27
N VAL A 70 12.85 12.62 -5.55
CA VAL A 70 11.81 13.18 -6.41
C VAL A 70 12.37 13.33 -7.82
N ALA A 71 11.75 12.67 -8.78
CA ALA A 71 12.11 12.77 -10.18
C ALA A 71 11.60 14.06 -10.81
N SER A 72 12.36 14.52 -11.79
CA SER A 72 12.12 15.72 -12.59
C SER A 72 12.03 15.37 -14.06
N ALA A 73 11.51 16.29 -14.87
CA ALA A 73 11.38 16.08 -16.32
C ALA A 73 12.73 15.93 -17.03
N THR A 74 13.82 16.37 -16.40
CA THR A 74 15.19 16.32 -16.95
C THR A 74 15.97 15.07 -16.53
N ASP A 75 15.47 14.32 -15.54
CA ASP A 75 16.11 13.08 -15.12
C ASP A 75 16.06 12.05 -16.24
N GLN A 76 17.20 11.38 -16.45
CA GLN A 76 17.35 10.39 -17.52
C GLN A 76 16.80 9.02 -17.09
N PRO A 77 16.41 8.17 -18.05
CA PRO A 77 16.05 6.79 -17.75
C PRO A 77 17.23 6.01 -17.15
N MET A 78 16.94 5.10 -16.23
CA MET A 78 17.92 4.19 -15.64
C MET A 78 17.49 2.74 -15.79
N THR A 79 18.42 1.88 -16.22
CA THR A 79 18.19 0.43 -16.24
C THR A 79 18.65 -0.17 -14.92
N VAL A 80 17.74 -0.88 -14.25
CA VAL A 80 18.01 -1.68 -13.05
C VAL A 80 18.02 -3.15 -13.45
N TYR A 81 19.01 -3.90 -12.96
CA TYR A 81 19.17 -5.33 -13.21
C TYR A 81 18.84 -6.16 -11.96
N GLY A 82 18.72 -7.48 -12.13
CA GLY A 82 18.61 -8.40 -11.00
C GLY A 82 19.86 -8.42 -10.10
N PRO A 83 19.78 -9.09 -8.93
CA PRO A 83 20.86 -9.07 -7.94
C PRO A 83 22.15 -9.75 -8.45
N SER A 84 22.06 -10.59 -9.49
CA SER A 84 23.19 -11.18 -10.21
C SER A 84 22.93 -11.24 -11.72
N ALA A 85 23.85 -11.79 -12.51
CA ALA A 85 23.63 -12.01 -13.95
C ALA A 85 22.63 -13.13 -14.25
N THR A 86 22.40 -14.05 -13.31
CA THR A 86 21.56 -15.24 -13.48
C THR A 86 20.25 -15.18 -12.70
N VAL A 87 20.11 -14.21 -11.80
CA VAL A 87 18.90 -13.99 -10.99
C VAL A 87 18.29 -12.66 -11.40
N GLY A 88 17.01 -12.68 -11.81
CA GLY A 88 16.26 -11.49 -12.18
C GLY A 88 15.71 -10.72 -10.98
N ILE A 89 15.18 -9.53 -11.24
CA ILE A 89 14.40 -8.73 -10.28
C ILE A 89 13.05 -9.40 -10.11
N LYS A 90 12.66 -9.71 -8.87
CA LYS A 90 11.28 -10.10 -8.57
C LYS A 90 10.36 -8.90 -8.80
N ASN A 91 9.60 -8.95 -9.89
CA ASN A 91 8.54 -8.00 -10.15
C ASN A 91 7.22 -8.63 -9.72
N VAL A 92 6.85 -8.31 -8.49
CA VAL A 92 5.63 -8.78 -7.82
C VAL A 92 4.36 -8.42 -8.58
N ASP A 93 4.36 -7.31 -9.31
CA ASP A 93 3.19 -6.85 -10.05
C ASP A 93 2.98 -7.57 -11.39
N ILE A 94 3.98 -8.31 -11.90
CA ILE A 94 3.77 -9.27 -12.99
C ILE A 94 3.77 -10.72 -12.50
N GLY A 95 3.99 -10.94 -11.20
CA GLY A 95 3.96 -12.27 -10.58
C GLY A 95 5.15 -13.14 -10.97
N GLY A 96 6.28 -12.52 -11.29
CA GLY A 96 7.44 -13.22 -11.83
C GLY A 96 8.75 -12.45 -11.68
N TYR A 97 9.72 -12.81 -12.51
CA TYR A 97 11.05 -12.20 -12.54
C TYR A 97 11.30 -11.56 -13.90
N VAL A 98 11.97 -10.40 -13.89
CA VAL A 98 12.50 -9.76 -15.10
C VAL A 98 14.01 -9.65 -15.00
N THR A 99 14.73 -9.80 -16.10
CA THR A 99 16.20 -9.66 -16.12
C THR A 99 16.63 -8.23 -15.81
N SER A 100 15.87 -7.27 -16.31
CA SER A 100 16.06 -5.84 -16.09
C SER A 100 14.75 -5.07 -16.23
N MET A 101 14.73 -3.83 -15.75
CA MET A 101 13.65 -2.87 -15.97
C MET A 101 14.22 -1.46 -16.14
N VAL A 102 13.49 -0.62 -16.87
CA VAL A 102 13.84 0.78 -17.08
C VAL A 102 12.92 1.65 -16.22
N ILE A 103 13.52 2.48 -15.37
CA ILE A 103 12.84 3.55 -14.66
C ILE A 103 12.94 4.82 -15.51
N PRO A 104 11.82 5.41 -15.97
CA PRO A 104 11.87 6.48 -16.97
C PRO A 104 12.60 7.74 -16.53
N ARG A 105 12.57 8.07 -15.24
CA ARG A 105 13.17 9.28 -14.67
C ARG A 105 13.86 8.92 -13.37
N TRP A 106 15.18 8.79 -13.42
CA TRP A 106 15.99 8.40 -12.28
C TRP A 106 16.73 9.62 -11.68
N PRO A 107 16.39 10.06 -10.46
CA PRO A 107 17.12 11.13 -9.79
C PRO A 107 18.59 10.76 -9.62
N ALA A 108 19.50 11.61 -10.09
CA ALA A 108 20.94 11.35 -10.00
C ALA A 108 21.45 11.23 -8.55
N ASN A 109 20.72 11.79 -7.59
CA ASN A 109 21.02 11.73 -6.16
C ASN A 109 20.34 10.55 -5.44
N ALA A 110 19.74 9.59 -6.15
CA ALA A 110 19.15 8.41 -5.54
C ALA A 110 20.20 7.57 -4.80
N VAL A 111 20.01 7.38 -3.51
CA VAL A 111 20.88 6.58 -2.64
C VAL A 111 20.03 5.58 -1.85
N PRO A 112 20.27 4.27 -2.00
CA PRO A 112 19.55 3.27 -1.21
C PRO A 112 19.93 3.32 0.26
N ALA A 113 19.04 2.85 1.12
CA ALA A 113 19.33 2.66 2.54
C ALA A 113 20.58 1.76 2.73
N THR A 114 21.37 2.04 3.77
CA THR A 114 22.66 1.35 3.97
C THR A 114 22.51 -0.04 4.60
N GLY A 115 21.34 -0.36 5.17
CA GLY A 115 21.02 -1.67 5.71
C GLY A 115 20.83 -2.70 4.62
N SER A 116 20.74 -3.97 5.02
CA SER A 116 20.59 -5.10 4.09
C SER A 116 19.35 -5.01 3.19
N ASP A 117 18.35 -4.22 3.56
CA ASP A 117 17.13 -4.04 2.79
C ASP A 117 17.29 -3.08 1.62
N GLY A 118 18.30 -2.21 1.62
CA GLY A 118 18.56 -1.32 0.49
C GLY A 118 17.34 -0.55 -0.03
N HIS A 119 16.41 -0.18 0.86
CA HIS A 119 15.18 0.49 0.46
C HIS A 119 15.47 1.82 -0.22
N CYS A 120 14.75 2.09 -1.31
CA CYS A 120 14.87 3.31 -2.07
C CYS A 120 13.56 3.60 -2.77
N GLU A 121 13.07 4.83 -2.66
CA GLU A 121 11.80 5.23 -3.24
C GLU A 121 12.02 6.39 -4.21
N ILE A 122 11.60 6.20 -5.47
CA ILE A 122 11.64 7.24 -6.49
C ILE A 122 10.20 7.71 -6.74
N TYR A 123 9.93 8.95 -6.37
CA TYR A 123 8.65 9.60 -6.61
C TYR A 123 8.71 10.26 -7.98
N ASP A 124 7.98 9.74 -8.96
CA ASP A 124 7.79 10.36 -10.27
C ASP A 124 6.45 11.11 -10.29
N PRO A 125 6.42 12.41 -9.99
CA PRO A 125 5.17 13.20 -10.00
C PRO A 125 4.60 13.40 -11.41
N ILE A 126 5.39 13.19 -12.47
CA ILE A 126 4.95 13.33 -13.87
C ILE A 126 4.15 12.08 -14.28
N ALA A 127 4.66 10.89 -13.93
CA ALA A 127 3.94 9.64 -14.12
C ALA A 127 2.90 9.36 -13.02
N LYS A 128 2.93 10.13 -11.91
CA LYS A 128 2.16 9.89 -10.68
C LYS A 128 2.40 8.51 -10.09
N VAL A 129 3.66 8.07 -10.09
CA VAL A 129 4.07 6.74 -9.60
C VAL A 129 5.15 6.90 -8.54
N ILE A 130 5.13 6.01 -7.55
CA ILE A 130 6.23 5.78 -6.62
C ILE A 130 6.85 4.44 -6.98
N HIS A 131 8.11 4.44 -7.43
CA HIS A 131 8.91 3.24 -7.67
C HIS A 131 9.61 2.81 -6.38
N SER A 132 9.42 1.55 -5.99
CA SER A 132 9.86 1.02 -4.71
C SER A 132 10.76 -0.19 -4.88
N PHE A 133 11.92 -0.16 -4.25
CA PHE A 133 12.93 -1.22 -4.36
C PHE A 133 13.27 -1.87 -3.02
N TRP A 134 13.61 -3.16 -3.10
CA TRP A 134 14.31 -3.89 -2.03
C TRP A 134 15.62 -4.46 -2.56
N GLN A 135 16.63 -4.36 -1.69
CA GLN A 135 18.05 -4.59 -1.91
C GLN A 135 18.61 -3.81 -3.11
N LEU A 136 18.17 -2.57 -3.31
CA LEU A 136 18.75 -1.71 -4.32
C LEU A 136 20.20 -1.39 -3.93
N LYS A 137 21.12 -1.56 -4.88
CA LYS A 137 22.52 -1.21 -4.73
C LYS A 137 23.15 -0.85 -6.07
N ASN A 138 24.15 0.01 -6.04
CA ASN A 138 25.02 0.27 -7.18
C ASN A 138 26.28 -0.59 -7.05
N VAL A 139 26.47 -1.53 -7.98
CA VAL A 139 27.66 -2.39 -8.04
C VAL A 139 28.45 -1.97 -9.27
N THR A 140 29.58 -1.30 -9.05
CA THR A 140 30.50 -0.87 -10.12
C THR A 140 29.79 -0.13 -11.27
N GLY A 141 28.90 0.82 -10.94
CA GLY A 141 28.13 1.60 -11.91
C GLY A 141 26.83 0.94 -12.38
N VAL A 142 26.55 -0.30 -11.98
CA VAL A 142 25.35 -1.05 -12.37
C VAL A 142 24.36 -1.09 -11.23
N TRP A 143 23.17 -0.52 -11.43
CA TRP A 143 22.08 -0.61 -10.46
C TRP A 143 21.46 -2.01 -10.45
N ARG A 144 21.32 -2.58 -9.26
CA ARG A 144 20.77 -3.92 -9.05
C ARG A 144 19.77 -3.91 -7.91
N ALA A 145 18.67 -4.65 -8.06
CA ALA A 145 17.66 -4.83 -7.03
C ALA A 145 17.19 -6.30 -6.98
N THR A 146 16.75 -6.75 -5.81
CA THR A 146 16.14 -8.09 -5.67
C THR A 146 14.64 -8.04 -5.93
N LEU A 147 13.97 -6.95 -5.56
CA LEU A 147 12.54 -6.76 -5.80
C LEU A 147 12.24 -5.33 -6.23
N TYR A 148 11.21 -5.22 -7.07
CA TYR A 148 10.57 -3.97 -7.47
C TYR A 148 9.06 -4.09 -7.30
N GLY A 149 8.46 -3.00 -6.82
CA GLY A 149 7.03 -2.74 -6.87
C GLY A 149 6.77 -1.26 -7.13
N TRP A 150 5.51 -0.89 -7.33
CA TRP A 150 5.14 0.51 -7.51
C TRP A 150 3.74 0.78 -6.96
N ALA A 151 3.50 2.02 -6.56
CA ALA A 151 2.18 2.51 -6.16
C ALA A 151 1.82 3.79 -6.91
N ALA A 152 0.54 4.02 -7.13
CA ALA A 152 0.05 5.32 -7.59
C ALA A 152 0.26 6.36 -6.49
N LEU A 153 0.83 7.51 -6.84
CA LEU A 153 1.08 8.62 -5.91
C LEU A 153 -0.22 9.18 -5.31
N ASP A 154 -1.29 9.22 -6.12
CA ASP A 154 -2.65 9.62 -5.74
C ASP A 154 -3.57 8.43 -5.43
N GLY A 155 -3.00 7.23 -5.20
CA GLY A 155 -3.74 6.01 -4.88
C GLY A 155 -4.18 5.90 -3.40
N THR A 156 -4.39 4.68 -2.93
CA THR A 156 -4.68 4.40 -1.50
C THR A 156 -3.40 4.27 -0.67
N GLY A 157 -2.27 3.96 -1.31
CA GLY A 157 -1.02 3.58 -0.63
C GLY A 157 -1.04 2.19 -0.01
N TRP A 158 -2.03 1.37 -0.38
CA TRP A 158 -2.21 -0.01 0.05
C TRP A 158 -2.59 -0.87 -1.16
N GLY A 159 -2.10 -2.11 -1.18
CA GLY A 159 -2.54 -3.09 -2.16
C GLY A 159 -4.04 -3.41 -2.02
N ASP A 160 -4.58 -3.99 -3.08
CA ASP A 160 -5.94 -4.55 -3.11
C ASP A 160 -5.89 -5.99 -3.65
N PRO A 161 -6.97 -6.78 -3.61
CA PRO A 161 -6.89 -8.18 -3.99
C PRO A 161 -6.53 -8.43 -5.46
N ALA A 162 -6.79 -7.49 -6.37
CA ALA A 162 -6.41 -7.55 -7.78
C ALA A 162 -4.98 -7.05 -8.04
N HIS A 163 -4.53 -6.04 -7.27
CA HIS A 163 -3.19 -5.46 -7.29
C HIS A 163 -2.54 -5.53 -5.90
N TYR A 164 -2.26 -6.75 -5.45
CA TYR A 164 -2.01 -7.07 -4.03
C TYR A 164 -0.59 -6.78 -3.51
N TYR A 165 0.29 -6.15 -4.29
CA TYR A 165 1.64 -5.84 -3.81
C TYR A 165 2.16 -4.61 -4.54
N GLN A 166 2.10 -3.45 -3.88
CA GLN A 166 2.34 -2.13 -4.46
C GLN A 166 3.66 -1.48 -3.99
N GLY A 167 4.60 -2.26 -3.49
CA GLY A 167 5.91 -1.76 -3.12
C GLY A 167 6.67 -2.73 -2.24
N ALA A 168 7.92 -2.40 -1.95
CA ALA A 168 8.91 -3.37 -1.53
C ALA A 168 8.91 -3.74 -0.04
N ARG A 169 8.03 -3.14 0.76
CA ARG A 169 7.91 -3.45 2.19
C ARG A 169 7.06 -4.70 2.41
N ALA A 170 7.30 -5.43 3.52
CA ALA A 170 6.70 -6.72 3.85
C ALA A 170 5.19 -6.79 3.63
N VAL A 171 4.43 -5.75 4.02
CA VAL A 171 2.97 -5.69 3.86
C VAL A 171 2.46 -5.35 2.46
N GLY A 172 3.35 -5.23 1.47
CA GLY A 172 2.99 -4.99 0.07
C GLY A 172 2.74 -3.52 -0.26
N ILE A 173 3.49 -2.62 0.38
CA ILE A 173 3.41 -1.16 0.20
C ILE A 173 4.79 -0.59 -0.12
N VAL A 174 4.84 0.64 -0.66
CA VAL A 174 6.09 1.39 -0.80
C VAL A 174 6.68 1.67 0.58
N SER A 175 8.02 1.58 0.73
CA SER A 175 8.66 1.74 2.04
C SER A 175 8.54 3.16 2.61
N SER A 176 8.21 4.14 1.76
CA SER A 176 7.96 5.53 2.15
C SER A 176 6.55 5.80 2.67
N ALA A 177 5.62 4.85 2.54
CA ALA A 177 4.27 5.01 3.05
C ALA A 177 4.29 5.14 4.58
N GLY A 178 3.68 6.20 5.10
CA GLY A 178 3.54 6.44 6.54
C GLY A 178 4.81 6.83 7.30
N ILE A 179 5.97 6.99 6.65
CA ILE A 179 7.18 7.44 7.36
C ILE A 179 7.07 8.93 7.72
N ILE A 180 7.74 9.36 8.79
CA ILE A 180 7.91 10.79 9.09
C ILE A 180 8.81 11.41 8.02
N ARG A 181 8.32 12.40 7.28
CA ARG A 181 9.03 13.04 6.16
C ARG A 181 9.92 14.19 6.64
N LYS A 182 10.98 14.50 5.87
CA LYS A 182 11.92 15.60 6.20
C LYS A 182 11.23 16.92 6.51
N HIS A 183 10.24 17.28 5.68
CA HIS A 183 9.54 18.56 5.79
C HIS A 183 8.57 18.62 6.98
N GLU A 184 8.33 17.50 7.68
CA GLU A 184 7.43 17.44 8.82
C GLU A 184 8.18 17.45 10.17
N VAL A 185 9.50 17.23 10.19
CA VAL A 185 10.22 17.08 11.47
C VAL A 185 10.16 18.35 12.31
N ASP A 186 10.43 19.50 11.69
CA ASP A 186 10.54 20.81 12.34
C ASP A 186 9.54 21.83 11.75
N ASP A 187 8.35 21.37 11.34
CA ASP A 187 7.28 22.18 10.72
C ASP A 187 6.48 23.07 11.70
N GLY A 188 6.74 22.96 13.00
CA GLY A 188 6.01 23.67 14.06
C GLY A 188 4.63 23.09 14.42
N ASP A 189 4.16 22.03 13.76
CA ASP A 189 2.92 21.34 14.10
C ASP A 189 3.11 20.43 15.32
N VAL A 190 2.03 20.27 16.10
CA VAL A 190 2.00 19.46 17.32
C VAL A 190 1.94 17.95 17.05
N MET A 191 1.63 17.55 15.81
CA MET A 191 1.56 16.16 15.36
C MET A 191 1.84 16.02 13.87
N TYR A 192 2.17 14.82 13.42
CA TYR A 192 2.18 14.47 12.00
C TYR A 192 0.73 14.23 11.54
N ARG A 193 0.39 14.64 10.31
CA ARG A 193 -1.00 14.65 9.80
C ARG A 193 -1.34 13.40 9.00
N HIS A 194 -0.78 12.26 9.39
CA HIS A 194 -1.01 10.95 8.80
C HIS A 194 -0.71 9.84 9.83
N ALA A 195 -1.18 8.62 9.57
CA ALA A 195 -0.79 7.44 10.33
C ALA A 195 0.68 7.12 10.08
N LEU A 196 1.41 6.77 11.15
CA LEU A 196 2.83 6.46 11.05
C LEU A 196 3.06 5.01 10.61
N ALA A 197 4.19 4.72 9.99
CA ALA A 197 4.66 3.38 9.71
C ALA A 197 5.54 2.88 10.85
N LEU A 198 5.23 1.69 11.36
CA LEU A 198 6.02 1.04 12.40
C LEU A 198 6.30 -0.43 12.08
N SER A 199 7.42 -0.95 12.55
CA SER A 199 7.68 -2.39 12.61
C SER A 199 7.65 -2.94 14.02
N LEU A 200 7.40 -4.23 14.15
CA LEU A 200 7.38 -4.96 15.42
C LEU A 200 8.33 -6.14 15.39
N THR A 201 8.78 -6.58 16.56
CA THR A 201 9.63 -7.77 16.71
C THR A 201 8.82 -9.08 16.72
N TYR A 202 9.48 -10.22 16.51
CA TYR A 202 8.86 -11.55 16.44
C TYR A 202 7.91 -11.89 17.59
N ASN A 203 8.25 -11.51 18.83
CA ASN A 203 7.43 -11.81 20.02
C ASN A 203 6.19 -10.91 20.14
N ALA A 204 6.07 -9.88 19.30
CA ALA A 204 4.89 -9.03 19.20
C ALA A 204 4.00 -9.46 18.03
N LEU A 205 4.59 -9.86 16.91
CA LEU A 205 3.88 -10.18 15.67
C LEU A 205 3.14 -11.52 15.71
N ALA A 206 1.96 -11.58 15.11
CA ALA A 206 1.18 -12.80 14.98
C ALA A 206 1.79 -13.79 13.94
N ASN A 207 1.42 -15.07 14.07
CA ASN A 207 1.88 -16.17 13.22
C ASN A 207 0.71 -17.01 12.65
N GLY A 208 1.02 -18.17 12.08
CA GLY A 208 0.04 -19.09 11.53
C GLY A 208 -0.72 -18.51 10.34
N SER A 209 -2.05 -18.62 10.35
CA SER A 209 -2.93 -18.09 9.29
C SER A 209 -3.25 -16.60 9.45
N ASN A 210 -2.89 -15.99 10.59
CA ASN A 210 -3.20 -14.61 10.94
C ASN A 210 -1.95 -13.73 10.94
N THR A 211 -1.05 -13.91 9.98
CA THR A 211 0.20 -13.11 9.90
C THR A 211 -0.05 -11.66 9.49
N TYR A 212 -1.13 -11.39 8.75
CA TYR A 212 -1.53 -10.05 8.33
C TYR A 212 -3.05 -9.90 8.28
N VAL A 213 -3.52 -8.65 8.40
CA VAL A 213 -4.92 -8.24 8.31
C VAL A 213 -5.07 -7.04 7.38
N PHE A 214 -6.29 -6.81 6.88
CA PHE A 214 -6.60 -5.61 6.10
C PHE A 214 -6.11 -4.32 6.83
N PRO A 215 -5.44 -3.39 6.13
CA PRO A 215 -5.25 -3.32 4.67
C PRO A 215 -4.01 -4.03 4.12
N ALA A 216 -3.20 -4.68 4.96
CA ALA A 216 -2.04 -5.42 4.46
C ALA A 216 -2.48 -6.58 3.57
N THR A 217 -1.74 -6.77 2.48
CA THR A 217 -1.99 -7.82 1.48
C THR A 217 -0.92 -8.91 1.52
N SER A 218 0.09 -8.75 2.35
CA SER A 218 1.19 -9.69 2.55
C SER A 218 1.80 -9.49 3.93
N ALA A 219 2.76 -10.35 4.24
CA ALA A 219 3.64 -10.23 5.39
C ALA A 219 5.04 -10.76 5.01
N ASP A 220 5.98 -10.70 5.95
CA ASP A 220 7.24 -11.45 5.86
C ASP A 220 7.02 -12.91 5.44
N GLY A 221 7.86 -13.40 4.53
CA GLY A 221 7.65 -14.70 3.86
C GLY A 221 7.67 -15.92 4.79
N ASP A 222 8.28 -15.82 5.96
CA ASP A 222 8.39 -16.85 6.99
C ASP A 222 7.56 -16.55 8.26
N ALA A 223 6.78 -15.46 8.25
CA ALA A 223 6.01 -14.96 9.39
C ALA A 223 5.13 -16.04 10.06
N SER A 224 4.58 -16.97 9.27
CA SER A 224 3.69 -18.01 9.78
C SER A 224 4.38 -18.99 10.73
N THR A 225 5.71 -19.08 10.68
CA THR A 225 6.52 -20.03 11.45
C THR A 225 7.49 -19.38 12.42
N THR A 226 7.94 -18.15 12.16
CA THR A 226 8.96 -17.49 12.97
C THR A 226 8.40 -16.51 13.99
N ASN A 227 7.23 -15.92 13.72
CA ASN A 227 6.59 -15.01 14.67
C ASN A 227 5.93 -15.81 15.80
N TYR A 228 5.74 -15.20 16.97
CA TYR A 228 5.16 -15.88 18.13
C TYR A 228 4.45 -14.94 19.12
N GLY A 229 4.05 -13.76 18.64
CA GLY A 229 3.17 -12.81 19.33
C GLY A 229 1.73 -12.87 18.83
N ALA A 230 1.01 -11.74 18.94
CA ALA A 230 -0.44 -11.67 18.73
C ALA A 230 -0.91 -10.55 17.79
N ILE A 231 -0.02 -9.67 17.35
CA ILE A 231 -0.37 -8.50 16.55
C ILE A 231 -0.07 -8.78 15.06
N PRO A 232 -1.08 -8.96 14.19
CA PRO A 232 -0.84 -9.16 12.77
C PRO A 232 -0.31 -7.88 12.11
N GLU A 233 0.47 -8.05 11.04
CA GLU A 233 0.82 -6.91 10.19
C GLU A 233 -0.43 -6.31 9.52
N GLY A 234 -0.39 -5.01 9.21
CA GLY A 234 -1.56 -4.22 8.79
C GLY A 234 -2.37 -3.62 9.95
N SER A 235 -2.22 -4.13 11.17
CA SER A 235 -2.89 -3.60 12.37
C SER A 235 -2.61 -2.10 12.56
N LEU A 236 -3.62 -1.33 12.97
CA LEU A 236 -3.42 0.03 13.47
C LEU A 236 -3.22 0.00 14.98
N LEU A 237 -2.11 0.55 15.45
CA LEU A 237 -1.81 0.70 16.86
C LEU A 237 -2.01 2.16 17.26
N MET A 238 -2.67 2.40 18.38
CA MET A 238 -2.96 3.74 18.88
C MET A 238 -2.66 3.86 20.37
N LEU A 239 -2.40 5.09 20.80
CA LEU A 239 -2.41 5.43 22.22
C LEU A 239 -3.86 5.71 22.66
N PRO A 240 -4.26 5.29 23.87
CA PRO A 240 -5.59 5.63 24.39
C PRO A 240 -5.73 7.14 24.57
N SER A 241 -6.96 7.65 24.48
CA SER A 241 -7.25 9.08 24.67
C SER A 241 -6.80 9.62 26.03
N SER A 242 -6.74 8.76 27.06
CA SER A 242 -6.26 9.06 28.40
C SER A 242 -4.72 9.19 28.51
N PHE A 243 -3.95 8.84 27.47
CA PHE A 243 -2.51 8.99 27.48
C PHE A 243 -2.12 10.47 27.55
N ASN A 244 -1.40 10.85 28.61
CA ASN A 244 -0.97 12.22 28.81
C ASN A 244 0.39 12.50 28.15
N ALA A 245 0.36 12.85 26.86
CA ALA A 245 1.55 13.21 26.10
C ALA A 245 2.28 14.45 26.66
N SER A 246 1.60 15.31 27.44
CA SER A 246 2.24 16.48 28.04
C SER A 246 3.27 16.15 29.13
N LYS A 247 3.30 14.89 29.60
CA LYS A 247 4.34 14.39 30.51
C LYS A 247 5.64 14.03 29.80
N LEU A 248 5.65 13.92 28.47
CA LEU A 248 6.86 13.62 27.70
C LEU A 248 7.68 14.90 27.54
N THR A 249 8.87 14.92 28.12
CA THR A 249 9.83 16.02 28.07
C THR A 249 10.58 16.08 26.74
N THR A 250 10.74 14.95 26.03
CA THR A 250 11.30 14.95 24.68
C THR A 250 10.27 15.47 23.67
N GLN A 251 10.44 16.69 23.18
CA GLN A 251 9.49 17.35 22.28
C GLN A 251 9.17 16.52 21.02
N LYS A 252 10.19 15.90 20.40
CA LYS A 252 10.01 15.02 19.24
C LYS A 252 9.13 13.80 19.56
N LEU A 253 9.21 13.24 20.78
CA LEU A 253 8.35 12.15 21.23
C LEU A 253 6.94 12.63 21.60
N ARG A 254 6.79 13.86 22.10
CA ARG A 254 5.47 14.46 22.29
C ARG A 254 4.71 14.57 20.98
N LYS A 255 5.38 15.02 19.91
CA LYS A 255 4.80 15.07 18.54
C LYS A 255 4.37 13.68 18.05
N VAL A 256 5.21 12.67 18.27
CA VAL A 256 4.88 11.27 17.97
C VAL A 256 3.68 10.80 18.79
N ALA A 257 3.64 11.06 20.09
CA ALA A 257 2.54 10.62 20.96
C ALA A 257 1.19 11.27 20.58
N GLU A 258 1.14 12.56 20.25
CA GLU A 258 -0.09 13.20 19.76
C GLU A 258 -0.55 12.62 18.42
N THR A 259 0.41 12.25 17.55
CA THR A 259 0.11 11.54 16.31
C THR A 259 -0.50 10.16 16.58
N LEU A 260 0.10 9.39 17.50
CA LEU A 260 -0.38 8.05 17.85
C LEU A 260 -1.75 8.04 18.54
N LYS A 261 -2.12 9.13 19.24
CA LYS A 261 -3.48 9.33 19.78
C LYS A 261 -4.50 9.63 18.68
N THR A 262 -4.09 10.33 17.63
CA THR A 262 -5.01 10.85 16.60
C THR A 262 -5.12 9.93 15.39
N TYR A 263 -3.99 9.61 14.75
CA TYR A 263 -3.92 8.81 13.54
C TYR A 263 -3.43 7.39 13.79
N GLY A 264 -2.69 7.18 14.89
CA GLY A 264 -2.07 5.89 15.19
C GLY A 264 -0.86 5.59 14.30
N ALA A 265 -0.44 4.33 14.32
CA ALA A 265 0.63 3.83 13.48
C ALA A 265 0.33 2.41 13.00
N ARG A 266 0.59 2.13 11.73
CA ARG A 266 0.34 0.85 11.07
C ARG A 266 1.56 -0.05 11.20
N VAL A 267 1.33 -1.30 11.59
CA VAL A 267 2.35 -2.36 11.53
C VAL A 267 2.59 -2.70 10.08
N VAL A 268 3.78 -2.43 9.56
CA VAL A 268 4.10 -2.58 8.14
C VAL A 268 5.25 -3.53 7.87
N ASP A 269 5.92 -4.00 8.92
CA ASP A 269 7.15 -4.77 8.79
C ASP A 269 7.49 -5.48 10.09
N ARG A 270 8.45 -6.39 9.97
CA ARG A 270 9.12 -7.01 11.09
C ARG A 270 10.50 -6.42 11.35
N ASN A 271 10.92 -6.45 12.61
CA ASN A 271 12.29 -6.18 13.01
C ASN A 271 12.81 -7.27 13.96
N VAL A 272 14.09 -7.17 14.33
CA VAL A 272 14.74 -8.08 15.27
C VAL A 272 14.96 -7.38 16.61
N GLY A 273 14.26 -7.85 17.65
CA GLY A 273 14.55 -7.48 19.04
C GLY A 273 14.10 -6.08 19.47
N THR A 274 13.52 -5.26 18.58
CA THR A 274 13.07 -3.90 18.90
C THR A 274 11.55 -3.90 19.09
N PRO A 275 11.00 -3.59 20.29
CA PRO A 275 9.57 -3.66 20.56
C PRO A 275 8.70 -2.98 19.51
N TYR A 276 9.05 -1.75 19.13
CA TYR A 276 8.59 -1.11 17.91
C TYR A 276 9.67 -0.19 17.34
N ALA A 277 9.70 -0.03 16.02
CA ALA A 277 10.48 1.01 15.35
C ALA A 277 9.57 1.84 14.44
N ILE A 278 9.47 3.14 14.69
CA ILE A 278 8.77 4.08 13.80
C ILE A 278 9.79 4.67 12.82
N TYR A 279 9.43 4.68 11.54
CA TYR A 279 10.35 5.06 10.47
C TYR A 279 10.32 6.57 10.18
N VAL A 280 11.51 7.13 10.00
CA VAL A 280 11.73 8.52 9.56
C VAL A 280 12.50 8.51 8.25
N GLU A 281 12.20 9.41 7.33
CA GLU A 281 12.93 9.56 6.07
C GLU A 281 14.44 9.72 6.31
N ILE A 282 15.25 8.98 5.55
CA ILE A 282 16.71 9.10 5.59
C ILE A 282 17.10 10.54 5.24
N GLY A 283 17.88 11.16 6.12
CA GLY A 283 18.33 12.55 5.99
C GLY A 283 17.39 13.61 6.57
N ALA A 284 16.37 13.24 7.35
CA ALA A 284 15.42 14.17 7.97
C ALA A 284 15.93 14.95 9.20
N ASN A 285 17.23 14.87 9.52
CA ASN A 285 17.80 15.46 10.72
C ASN A 285 17.01 15.12 12.02
N TYR A 286 16.56 13.87 12.11
CA TYR A 286 15.79 13.39 13.25
C TYR A 286 16.69 12.56 14.17
N SER A 287 16.85 13.02 15.41
CA SER A 287 17.51 12.25 16.46
C SER A 287 16.79 12.45 17.80
N LEU A 288 16.63 11.35 18.54
CA LEU A 288 16.18 11.34 19.93
C LEU A 288 17.35 11.31 20.92
N HIS A 289 18.55 11.04 20.41
CA HIS A 289 19.76 10.88 21.21
C HIS A 289 20.78 11.97 20.81
N PRO A 290 21.54 12.51 21.79
CA PRO A 290 22.56 13.49 21.48
C PRO A 290 23.65 12.88 20.58
N PRO A 291 24.35 13.69 19.77
CA PRO A 291 25.48 13.20 18.98
C PRO A 291 26.48 12.42 19.83
N GLY A 292 26.81 11.19 19.42
CA GLY A 292 27.76 10.31 20.12
C GLY A 292 27.29 9.77 21.48
N GLY A 293 26.01 9.93 21.84
CA GLY A 293 25.53 9.57 23.17
C GLY A 293 24.12 8.95 23.19
N TRP A 294 23.69 8.60 24.39
CA TRP A 294 22.39 7.99 24.69
C TRP A 294 21.57 8.91 25.58
N SER A 295 20.26 8.97 25.35
CA SER A 295 19.32 9.71 26.20
C SER A 295 18.44 8.73 26.98
N ASN A 296 18.71 8.56 28.27
CA ASN A 296 17.90 7.74 29.16
C ASN A 296 16.45 8.25 29.25
N THR A 297 16.26 9.56 29.19
CA THR A 297 14.93 10.19 29.17
C THR A 297 14.15 9.77 27.94
N ALA A 298 14.72 9.91 26.74
CA ALA A 298 14.06 9.49 25.52
C ALA A 298 13.77 7.98 25.52
N ALA A 299 14.71 7.17 25.98
CA ALA A 299 14.55 5.72 26.10
C ALA A 299 13.39 5.32 27.04
N SER A 300 13.27 5.97 28.19
CA SER A 300 12.18 5.74 29.15
C SER A 300 10.82 6.20 28.60
N GLU A 301 10.78 7.34 27.91
CA GLU A 301 9.57 7.85 27.27
C GLU A 301 9.09 6.95 26.12
N LEU A 302 10.02 6.38 25.34
CA LEU A 302 9.72 5.37 24.33
C LEU A 302 9.10 4.10 24.95
N GLN A 303 9.58 3.66 26.12
CA GLN A 303 8.99 2.56 26.88
C GLN A 303 7.59 2.91 27.40
N THR A 304 7.40 4.14 27.89
CA THR A 304 6.08 4.64 28.33
C THR A 304 5.07 4.60 27.18
N ILE A 305 5.48 4.99 25.97
CA ILE A 305 4.67 4.87 24.76
C ILE A 305 4.38 3.38 24.44
N ARG A 306 5.40 2.51 24.47
CA ARG A 306 5.24 1.05 24.22
C ARG A 306 4.17 0.45 25.12
N GLU A 307 4.25 0.73 26.42
CA GLU A 307 3.36 0.17 27.44
C GLU A 307 1.91 0.61 27.27
N ALA A 308 1.66 1.76 26.65
CA ALA A 308 0.33 2.28 26.41
C ALA A 308 -0.21 1.94 25.01
N LEU A 309 0.64 1.58 24.06
CA LEU A 309 0.25 1.33 22.68
C LEU A 309 -0.61 0.06 22.55
N ARG A 310 -1.77 0.15 21.89
CA ARG A 310 -2.73 -0.96 21.73
C ARG A 310 -3.22 -1.07 20.28
N PRO A 311 -3.41 -2.28 19.74
CA PRO A 311 -4.14 -2.48 18.49
C PRO A 311 -5.58 -1.95 18.57
N LEU A 312 -6.02 -1.25 17.52
CA LEU A 312 -7.41 -0.89 17.27
C LEU A 312 -8.23 -2.13 16.96
N VAL A 313 -9.37 -2.30 17.63
CA VAL A 313 -10.36 -3.36 17.37
C VAL A 313 -11.46 -2.84 16.44
N SER A 314 -12.01 -1.67 16.75
CA SER A 314 -13.09 -1.05 15.98
C SER A 314 -13.13 0.46 16.18
N ALA A 315 -13.89 1.15 15.35
CA ALA A 315 -14.18 2.58 15.45
C ALA A 315 -15.64 2.82 15.05
N SER A 316 -16.27 3.86 15.59
CA SER A 316 -17.65 4.22 15.22
C SER A 316 -17.76 4.71 13.77
N SER A 317 -16.73 5.40 13.29
CA SER A 317 -16.60 5.87 11.91
C SER A 317 -15.14 6.27 11.62
N TRP A 318 -14.87 6.71 10.40
CA TRP A 318 -13.57 7.25 10.02
C TRP A 318 -13.73 8.63 9.37
N LEU A 319 -12.73 9.49 9.58
CA LEU A 319 -12.60 10.77 8.90
C LEU A 319 -11.39 10.71 7.96
N ASN A 320 -11.57 11.18 6.73
CA ASN A 320 -10.52 11.28 5.72
C ASN A 320 -9.56 12.45 5.99
N GLY A 321 -8.62 12.68 5.08
CA GLY A 321 -7.63 13.75 5.21
C GLY A 321 -8.22 15.17 5.32
N ASN A 322 -9.42 15.38 4.77
CA ASN A 322 -10.16 16.65 4.87
C ASN A 322 -11.12 16.68 6.08
N GLY A 323 -11.09 15.68 6.95
CA GLY A 323 -12.00 15.58 8.09
C GLY A 323 -13.43 15.17 7.71
N GLN A 324 -13.66 14.65 6.51
CA GLN A 324 -14.98 14.21 6.04
C GLN A 324 -15.18 12.71 6.31
N PRO A 325 -16.42 12.25 6.56
CA PRO A 325 -16.70 10.82 6.73
C PRO A 325 -16.23 9.98 5.54
N VAL A 326 -15.59 8.85 5.83
CA VAL A 326 -15.15 7.87 4.82
C VAL A 326 -15.38 6.44 5.32
N THR A 327 -15.63 5.53 4.39
CA THR A 327 -15.80 4.09 4.68
C THR A 327 -14.73 3.31 3.95
N PHE A 328 -14.09 2.38 4.66
CA PHE A 328 -13.14 1.44 4.09
C PHE A 328 -13.83 0.09 3.93
N SER A 329 -13.90 -0.39 2.70
CA SER A 329 -14.55 -1.66 2.36
C SER A 329 -13.52 -2.72 2.03
N GLN A 330 -13.69 -3.92 2.57
CA GLN A 330 -13.01 -5.13 2.12
C GLN A 330 -13.66 -5.73 0.87
N ASN A 331 -14.81 -5.21 0.44
CA ASN A 331 -15.41 -5.55 -0.84
C ASN A 331 -14.70 -4.79 -1.97
N GLN A 332 -13.52 -5.29 -2.34
CA GLN A 332 -12.65 -4.75 -3.38
C GLN A 332 -12.61 -5.70 -4.58
N ASN A 333 -12.04 -5.24 -5.69
CA ASN A 333 -11.88 -6.06 -6.89
C ASN A 333 -11.06 -7.32 -6.58
N LEU A 334 -11.66 -8.49 -6.82
CA LEU A 334 -11.02 -9.79 -6.57
C LEU A 334 -10.30 -10.37 -7.79
N LEU A 335 -10.35 -9.69 -8.93
CA LEU A 335 -9.88 -10.21 -10.22
C LEU A 335 -8.68 -9.43 -10.73
N SER A 336 -7.51 -10.07 -10.70
CA SER A 336 -6.25 -9.62 -11.27
C SER A 336 -6.11 -10.04 -12.74
N MET A 337 -5.57 -9.14 -13.55
CA MET A 337 -5.27 -9.39 -14.97
C MET A 337 -3.81 -9.78 -15.25
N ARG A 338 -3.03 -10.05 -14.20
CA ARG A 338 -1.57 -10.29 -14.23
C ARG A 338 -1.11 -11.52 -15.01
N GLY A 339 -2.02 -12.46 -15.30
CA GLY A 339 -1.69 -13.73 -15.96
C GLY A 339 -1.20 -14.81 -14.98
N PRO A 340 -0.59 -15.91 -15.46
CA PRO A 340 -0.04 -16.08 -16.81
C PRO A 340 -1.14 -16.18 -17.87
N TRP A 341 -0.84 -15.65 -19.06
CA TRP A 341 -1.72 -15.68 -20.21
C TRP A 341 -1.17 -16.63 -21.27
N THR A 342 -2.04 -17.45 -21.83
CA THR A 342 -1.74 -18.38 -22.92
C THR A 342 -2.57 -18.03 -24.14
N LEU A 343 -1.98 -18.13 -25.32
CA LEU A 343 -2.68 -17.83 -26.56
C LEU A 343 -3.68 -18.96 -26.83
N GLN A 344 -4.94 -18.61 -27.04
CA GLN A 344 -5.97 -19.55 -27.45
C GLN A 344 -6.20 -19.47 -28.97
N SER A 345 -6.26 -18.26 -29.53
CA SER A 345 -6.44 -18.03 -30.96
C SER A 345 -5.97 -16.64 -31.38
N GLY A 346 -5.71 -16.47 -32.68
CA GLY A 346 -5.22 -15.22 -33.27
C GLY A 346 -3.69 -15.18 -33.36
N ASP A 347 -3.15 -13.96 -33.45
CA ASP A 347 -1.71 -13.69 -33.55
C ASP A 347 -1.00 -13.75 -32.18
N ALA A 348 -0.01 -12.89 -31.94
CA ALA A 348 0.72 -12.81 -30.69
C ALA A 348 -0.16 -12.34 -29.51
N LEU A 349 0.21 -12.80 -28.31
CA LEU A 349 -0.36 -12.38 -27.04
C LEU A 349 -0.34 -10.85 -26.88
N GLY A 350 -1.42 -10.31 -26.32
CA GLY A 350 -1.40 -9.03 -25.64
C GLY A 350 -0.55 -9.09 -24.38
N VAL A 351 -0.07 -7.93 -23.96
CA VAL A 351 0.84 -7.78 -22.83
C VAL A 351 0.08 -7.24 -21.64
N PHE A 352 0.30 -7.80 -20.45
CA PHE A 352 -0.22 -7.19 -19.23
C PHE A 352 0.54 -5.89 -18.94
N ASP A 353 -0.18 -4.77 -19.01
CA ASP A 353 0.31 -3.46 -18.61
C ASP A 353 0.03 -3.27 -17.12
N THR A 354 1.11 -3.17 -16.34
CA THR A 354 1.07 -3.02 -14.89
C THR A 354 0.36 -1.74 -14.48
N TYR A 355 0.61 -0.61 -15.14
CA TYR A 355 -0.01 0.66 -14.75
C TYR A 355 -1.50 0.71 -15.05
N GLN A 356 -1.91 0.11 -16.16
CA GLN A 356 -3.32 0.02 -16.53
C GLN A 356 -4.06 -1.11 -15.81
N GLN A 357 -3.33 -2.04 -15.17
CA GLN A 357 -3.87 -3.29 -14.61
C GLN A 357 -4.79 -3.99 -15.62
N ALA A 358 -4.33 -4.07 -16.88
CA ALA A 358 -5.09 -4.55 -18.02
C ALA A 358 -4.21 -5.34 -18.99
N VAL A 359 -4.80 -6.30 -19.70
CA VAL A 359 -4.16 -6.89 -20.88
C VAL A 359 -4.34 -5.94 -22.05
N VAL A 360 -3.25 -5.47 -22.64
CA VAL A 360 -3.23 -4.51 -23.74
C VAL A 360 -2.84 -5.22 -25.04
N PHE A 361 -3.61 -4.97 -26.08
CA PHE A 361 -3.43 -5.52 -27.41
C PHE A 361 -3.14 -4.39 -28.41
N PRO A 362 -2.14 -4.55 -29.29
CA PRO A 362 -1.96 -3.65 -30.42
C PRO A 362 -3.14 -3.78 -31.42
N SER A 363 -3.24 -2.82 -32.35
CA SER A 363 -4.22 -2.91 -33.44
C SER A 363 -3.92 -4.09 -34.37
N LYS A 364 -4.93 -4.92 -34.60
CA LYS A 364 -4.86 -6.14 -35.44
C LYS A 364 -6.15 -6.34 -36.22
N SER A 365 -6.03 -6.90 -37.42
CA SER A 365 -7.18 -7.22 -38.29
C SER A 365 -7.89 -8.52 -37.93
N ALA A 366 -7.28 -9.36 -37.09
CA ALA A 366 -7.87 -10.54 -36.50
C ALA A 366 -7.96 -10.39 -34.98
N ARG A 367 -8.99 -11.00 -34.36
CA ARG A 367 -9.10 -11.03 -32.90
C ARG A 367 -8.06 -11.98 -32.32
N VAL A 368 -7.40 -11.54 -31.26
CA VAL A 368 -6.57 -12.36 -30.38
C VAL A 368 -7.41 -12.75 -29.18
N THR A 369 -7.44 -14.03 -28.84
CA THR A 369 -7.99 -14.52 -27.58
C THR A 369 -6.89 -15.18 -26.78
N GLN A 370 -6.72 -14.73 -25.55
CA GLN A 370 -5.80 -15.35 -24.60
C GLN A 370 -6.51 -15.69 -23.28
N THR A 371 -6.04 -16.75 -22.65
CA THR A 371 -6.65 -17.36 -21.47
C THR A 371 -5.72 -17.38 -20.28
N ASN A 372 -6.30 -17.24 -19.09
CA ASN A 372 -5.67 -17.59 -17.82
C ASN A 372 -6.55 -18.65 -17.14
N SER A 373 -6.02 -19.86 -16.98
CA SER A 373 -6.76 -21.02 -16.45
C SER A 373 -6.18 -21.61 -15.15
N ASN A 374 -5.19 -20.97 -14.53
CA ASN A 374 -4.47 -21.56 -13.40
C ASN A 374 -4.82 -20.94 -12.02
N GLY A 375 -5.83 -20.06 -11.96
CA GLY A 375 -6.27 -19.44 -10.69
C GLY A 375 -5.41 -18.35 -10.13
N THR A 376 -4.34 -17.92 -10.80
CA THR A 376 -3.57 -16.75 -10.34
C THR A 376 -4.31 -15.42 -10.52
N GLY A 377 -5.34 -15.40 -11.37
CA GLY A 377 -6.18 -14.22 -11.57
C GLY A 377 -7.07 -13.90 -10.37
N PHE A 378 -7.30 -14.82 -9.43
CA PHE A 378 -8.14 -14.56 -8.27
C PHE A 378 -7.32 -14.22 -7.02
N ALA A 379 -7.90 -13.33 -6.21
CA ALA A 379 -7.39 -12.95 -4.90
C ALA A 379 -7.04 -14.16 -4.02
N LYS A 380 -5.79 -14.20 -3.53
CA LYS A 380 -5.30 -15.21 -2.58
C LYS A 380 -5.26 -14.70 -1.14
N LEU A 381 -5.65 -13.45 -0.92
CA LEU A 381 -5.60 -12.77 0.38
C LEU A 381 -6.58 -13.40 1.37
N ASN A 382 -6.14 -13.71 2.58
CA ASN A 382 -6.98 -14.37 3.59
C ASN A 382 -8.30 -13.62 3.88
N TRP A 383 -8.28 -12.29 3.90
CA TRP A 383 -9.47 -11.45 4.15
C TRP A 383 -10.30 -11.14 2.90
N ALA A 384 -9.87 -11.54 1.70
CA ALA A 384 -10.57 -11.28 0.44
C ALA A 384 -10.68 -12.50 -0.48
N LYS A 385 -10.70 -13.72 0.10
CA LYS A 385 -10.99 -14.92 -0.70
C LYS A 385 -12.45 -14.90 -1.18
N PRO A 386 -12.71 -15.35 -2.42
CA PRO A 386 -14.07 -15.66 -2.84
C PRO A 386 -14.73 -16.68 -1.91
N ILE A 387 -16.03 -16.54 -1.70
CA ILE A 387 -16.83 -17.32 -0.74
C ILE A 387 -17.86 -18.12 -1.52
N ALA A 388 -17.84 -19.46 -1.37
CA ALA A 388 -18.84 -20.34 -1.96
C ALA A 388 -20.27 -19.91 -1.56
N GLY A 389 -21.18 -19.88 -2.54
CA GLY A 389 -22.57 -19.47 -2.33
C GLY A 389 -22.80 -17.96 -2.27
N GLN A 390 -21.75 -17.12 -2.19
CA GLN A 390 -21.88 -15.67 -2.26
C GLN A 390 -22.05 -15.23 -3.73
N SER A 391 -22.94 -14.26 -3.97
CA SER A 391 -23.09 -13.63 -5.29
C SER A 391 -22.03 -12.56 -5.53
N TYR A 392 -21.51 -12.54 -6.75
CA TYR A 392 -20.53 -11.58 -7.23
C TYR A 392 -20.99 -10.97 -8.55
N ASN A 393 -20.68 -9.69 -8.74
CA ASN A 393 -20.86 -8.99 -10.00
C ASN A 393 -19.51 -8.86 -10.70
N LEU A 394 -19.40 -9.49 -11.87
CA LEU A 394 -18.27 -9.34 -12.79
C LEU A 394 -18.60 -8.25 -13.80
N THR A 395 -17.85 -7.15 -13.80
CA THR A 395 -17.99 -6.06 -14.78
C THR A 395 -16.75 -5.99 -15.67
N ALA A 396 -16.95 -5.99 -16.98
CA ALA A 396 -15.87 -5.80 -17.94
C ALA A 396 -15.51 -4.32 -18.09
N ILE A 397 -14.21 -4.01 -18.02
CA ILE A 397 -13.67 -2.66 -18.19
C ILE A 397 -12.71 -2.74 -19.38
N THR A 398 -13.16 -2.36 -20.57
CA THR A 398 -12.43 -2.59 -21.81
C THR A 398 -12.41 -1.37 -22.71
N THR A 399 -11.40 -1.29 -23.58
CA THR A 399 -11.28 -0.27 -24.61
C THR A 399 -11.15 -0.91 -26.00
N GLY A 400 -11.39 -0.14 -27.06
CA GLY A 400 -11.11 -0.59 -28.42
C GLY A 400 -11.90 -1.82 -28.87
N GLY A 401 -13.06 -2.11 -28.27
CA GLY A 401 -13.84 -3.31 -28.60
C GLY A 401 -13.26 -4.63 -28.03
N GLY A 402 -12.33 -4.52 -27.08
CA GLY A 402 -11.90 -5.64 -26.27
C GLY A 402 -13.04 -6.23 -25.44
N GLN A 403 -12.96 -7.51 -25.11
CA GLN A 403 -13.99 -8.22 -24.37
C GLN A 403 -13.38 -9.09 -23.27
N LEU A 404 -14.13 -9.25 -22.19
CA LEU A 404 -13.80 -10.10 -21.07
C LEU A 404 -14.75 -11.29 -21.05
N ARG A 405 -14.25 -12.48 -20.74
CA ARG A 405 -15.11 -13.62 -20.40
C ARG A 405 -14.55 -14.34 -19.19
N LEU A 406 -15.43 -14.77 -18.29
CA LEU A 406 -15.11 -15.68 -17.20
C LEU A 406 -15.97 -16.92 -17.33
N SER A 407 -15.37 -18.09 -17.16
CA SER A 407 -16.09 -19.34 -17.11
C SER A 407 -15.56 -20.26 -16.01
N PHE A 408 -16.47 -20.94 -15.33
CA PHE A 408 -16.17 -22.05 -14.42
C PHE A 408 -16.75 -23.32 -15.03
N ASN A 409 -15.93 -24.38 -15.14
CA ASN A 409 -16.47 -25.71 -15.37
C ASN A 409 -16.75 -26.39 -14.03
N LEU A 410 -18.00 -26.75 -13.80
CA LEU A 410 -18.46 -27.33 -12.54
C LEU A 410 -18.31 -28.85 -12.50
N ASP A 411 -18.12 -29.50 -13.65
CA ASP A 411 -18.04 -30.96 -13.76
C ASP A 411 -16.91 -31.38 -14.72
N CYS A 412 -15.99 -32.20 -14.22
CA CYS A 412 -14.80 -32.62 -14.96
C CYS A 412 -15.14 -33.56 -16.11
N SER A 413 -16.32 -34.19 -16.05
CA SER A 413 -16.82 -35.16 -17.03
C SER A 413 -17.87 -34.58 -17.98
N ASP A 414 -18.41 -33.40 -17.66
CA ASP A 414 -19.48 -32.76 -18.43
C ASP A 414 -19.21 -31.27 -18.62
N SER A 415 -18.65 -30.92 -19.78
CA SER A 415 -18.32 -29.54 -20.14
C SER A 415 -19.53 -28.64 -20.40
N THR A 416 -20.76 -29.16 -20.30
CA THR A 416 -21.99 -28.35 -20.43
C THR A 416 -22.41 -27.71 -19.10
N LYS A 417 -21.96 -28.27 -17.97
CA LYS A 417 -22.22 -27.71 -16.64
C LYS A 417 -21.24 -26.58 -16.34
N VAL A 418 -21.56 -25.39 -16.84
CA VAL A 418 -20.70 -24.21 -16.72
C VAL A 418 -21.42 -23.01 -16.14
N ILE A 419 -20.71 -22.23 -15.36
CA ILE A 419 -21.00 -20.79 -15.20
C ILE A 419 -20.19 -20.10 -16.29
N ASN A 420 -20.82 -19.25 -17.09
CA ASN A 420 -20.15 -18.58 -18.21
C ASN A 420 -20.76 -17.20 -18.42
N SER A 421 -19.95 -16.16 -18.30
CA SER A 421 -20.41 -14.78 -18.47
C SER A 421 -20.74 -14.43 -19.92
N GLY A 422 -20.32 -15.26 -20.88
CA GLY A 422 -20.19 -14.84 -22.28
C GLY A 422 -19.11 -13.77 -22.46
N ALA A 423 -18.95 -13.26 -23.69
CA ALA A 423 -18.03 -12.17 -23.99
C ALA A 423 -18.66 -10.83 -23.63
N LEU A 424 -18.30 -10.29 -22.47
CA LEU A 424 -18.73 -9.01 -21.95
C LEU A 424 -17.96 -7.88 -22.64
N ASN A 425 -18.71 -6.93 -23.21
CA ASN A 425 -18.18 -5.66 -23.71
C ASN A 425 -18.00 -4.67 -22.57
N ASN A 426 -17.35 -3.53 -22.84
CA ASN A 426 -17.12 -2.48 -21.85
C ASN A 426 -18.41 -2.09 -21.10
N GLY A 427 -18.35 -2.06 -19.77
CA GLY A 427 -19.46 -1.73 -18.88
C GLY A 427 -20.50 -2.84 -18.69
N GLN A 428 -20.47 -3.91 -19.50
CA GLN A 428 -21.37 -5.04 -19.31
C GLN A 428 -20.98 -5.83 -18.06
N SER A 429 -22.02 -6.33 -17.38
CA SER A 429 -21.91 -7.00 -16.10
C SER A 429 -22.59 -8.36 -16.13
N PHE A 430 -22.05 -9.30 -15.35
CA PHE A 430 -22.60 -10.64 -15.17
C PHE A 430 -22.58 -10.99 -13.68
N VAL A 431 -23.76 -11.20 -13.11
CA VAL A 431 -23.91 -11.64 -11.73
C VAL A 431 -23.95 -13.15 -11.68
N PHE A 432 -23.14 -13.74 -10.80
CA PHE A 432 -23.14 -15.18 -10.57
C PHE A 432 -22.91 -15.49 -9.10
N THR A 433 -23.39 -16.66 -8.68
CA THR A 433 -23.07 -17.22 -7.38
C THR A 433 -21.76 -18.00 -7.47
N TRP A 434 -20.81 -17.69 -6.59
CA TRP A 434 -19.53 -18.39 -6.57
C TRP A 434 -19.75 -19.88 -6.29
N PRO A 435 -19.22 -20.78 -7.14
CA PRO A 435 -19.52 -22.20 -7.03
C PRO A 435 -18.93 -22.81 -5.76
N ALA A 436 -19.61 -23.80 -5.18
CA ALA A 436 -19.11 -24.55 -4.03
C ALA A 436 -17.86 -25.38 -4.40
N SER A 437 -17.82 -25.88 -5.63
CA SER A 437 -16.67 -26.54 -6.23
C SER A 437 -16.68 -26.31 -7.74
N ASN A 438 -15.50 -26.37 -8.35
CA ASN A 438 -15.33 -26.37 -9.80
C ASN A 438 -14.09 -27.18 -10.15
N CYS A 439 -14.06 -27.76 -11.35
CA CYS A 439 -12.91 -28.51 -11.83
C CYS A 439 -11.81 -27.58 -12.32
N TRP A 440 -12.20 -26.56 -13.09
CA TRP A 440 -11.32 -25.47 -13.48
C TRP A 440 -12.13 -24.22 -13.75
N HIS A 441 -11.43 -23.11 -13.95
CA HIS A 441 -12.01 -21.88 -14.43
C HIS A 441 -11.06 -21.29 -15.47
N THR A 442 -11.61 -20.45 -16.34
CA THR A 442 -10.84 -19.76 -17.37
C THR A 442 -11.31 -18.32 -17.46
N LEU A 443 -10.36 -17.40 -17.28
CA LEU A 443 -10.49 -16.01 -17.63
C LEU A 443 -10.00 -15.81 -19.06
N TYR A 444 -10.73 -15.06 -19.85
CA TYR A 444 -10.40 -14.75 -21.24
C TYR A 444 -10.25 -13.24 -21.40
N ALA A 445 -9.17 -12.84 -22.05
CA ALA A 445 -9.01 -11.50 -22.60
C ALA A 445 -9.04 -11.60 -24.13
N ILE A 446 -9.98 -10.89 -24.74
CA ILE A 446 -10.23 -10.92 -26.19
C ILE A 446 -9.98 -9.52 -26.74
N SER A 447 -9.10 -9.39 -27.73
CA SER A 447 -8.78 -8.12 -28.36
C SER A 447 -9.94 -7.59 -29.20
N GLY A 448 -9.94 -6.28 -29.43
CA GLY A 448 -10.73 -5.64 -30.49
C GLY A 448 -10.24 -5.96 -31.90
N LEU A 449 -10.98 -5.45 -32.90
CA LEU A 449 -10.62 -5.52 -34.32
C LEU A 449 -10.22 -4.14 -34.84
N ASN A 450 -9.17 -4.10 -35.67
CA ASN A 450 -8.67 -2.94 -36.40
C ASN A 450 -8.32 -1.71 -35.54
N GLN A 451 -8.16 -1.88 -34.22
CA GLN A 451 -7.72 -0.84 -33.31
C GLN A 451 -7.04 -1.44 -32.07
N ALA A 452 -6.20 -0.66 -31.40
CA ALA A 452 -5.63 -1.06 -30.11
C ALA A 452 -6.76 -1.20 -29.09
N SER A 453 -6.62 -2.15 -28.17
CA SER A 453 -7.64 -2.45 -27.15
C SER A 453 -7.00 -2.85 -25.83
N SER A 454 -7.73 -2.66 -24.74
CA SER A 454 -7.34 -3.16 -23.42
C SER A 454 -8.50 -3.91 -22.78
N VAL A 455 -8.17 -4.91 -21.96
CA VAL A 455 -9.13 -5.73 -21.23
C VAL A 455 -8.75 -5.77 -19.76
N SER A 456 -9.65 -5.25 -18.92
CA SER A 456 -9.62 -5.34 -17.46
C SER A 456 -11.01 -5.69 -16.93
N ALA A 457 -11.12 -5.83 -15.62
CA ALA A 457 -12.33 -6.31 -14.98
C ALA A 457 -12.45 -5.82 -13.53
N SER A 458 -13.69 -5.75 -13.05
CA SER A 458 -14.01 -5.66 -11.64
C SER A 458 -14.83 -6.89 -11.23
N LEU A 459 -14.47 -7.51 -10.11
CA LEU A 459 -15.23 -8.61 -9.49
C LEU A 459 -15.47 -8.27 -8.02
N ILE A 460 -16.71 -7.92 -7.68
CA ILE A 460 -17.10 -7.46 -6.34
C ILE A 460 -18.28 -8.27 -5.81
N LYS A 461 -18.39 -8.42 -4.48
CA LYS A 461 -19.55 -9.03 -3.81
C LYS A 461 -20.78 -8.14 -4.03
N VAL A 462 -21.94 -8.77 -4.20
CA VAL A 462 -23.26 -8.15 -4.32
C VAL A 462 -24.02 -8.25 -3.01
#